data_AF-A0A6A3CJG1-F1
#
_entry.id   AF-A0A6A3CJG1-F1
#
_cell.length_a   1.000
_cell.length_b   1.000
_cell.length_c   1.000
_cell.angle_alpha   90.00
_cell.angle_beta   90.00
_cell.angle_gamma   90.00
#
_symmetry.space_group_name_H-M   'P 1'
#
loop_
_entity.id
_entity.type
_entity.pdbx_description
1 polymer ?
#
loop_
_entity_poly.entity_id
_entity_poly.type
_entity_poly.pdbx_seq_one_letter_code
_entity_poly.pdbx_strand_id
1 'polypeptide(L)'
;MLSLAFAGETDMGLHHVLSGCDRLQKLEIMDCPFGDKALLENAAKLETMRSLWMSSCLVSLGACKMLGQKMRRSVAGPRPDMPPFVWTMDEDSALELS
;
A
#
# COMPACT_ATOMS: atom_id res chain seq x y z
N MET A 1 12.42 6.09 -9.08
CA MET A 1 11.09 5.51 -9.40
C MET A 1 11.35 4.11 -9.89
N LEU A 2 10.59 3.13 -9.43
CA LEU A 2 10.68 1.74 -9.86
C LEU A 2 9.29 1.25 -10.24
N SER A 3 9.18 0.58 -11.38
CA SER A 3 7.95 -0.05 -11.85
C SER A 3 8.22 -1.54 -12.08
N LEU A 4 7.36 -2.41 -11.55
CA LEU A 4 7.48 -3.87 -11.62
C LEU A 4 6.19 -4.45 -12.21
N ALA A 5 6.35 -5.41 -13.11
CA ALA A 5 5.22 -6.18 -13.64
C ALA A 5 5.62 -7.64 -13.84
N PHE A 6 4.71 -8.58 -13.56
CA PHE A 6 4.89 -10.02 -13.80
C PHE A 6 6.19 -10.59 -13.17
N ALA A 7 6.52 -10.16 -11.95
CA ALA A 7 7.82 -10.45 -11.32
C ALA A 7 7.70 -10.85 -9.86
N GLY A 8 8.66 -11.66 -9.41
CA GLY A 8 8.74 -12.15 -8.03
C GLY A 8 7.95 -13.44 -7.80
N GLU A 9 8.12 -14.00 -6.61
CA GLU A 9 7.50 -15.27 -6.21
C GLU A 9 6.75 -15.17 -4.89
N THR A 10 7.24 -14.33 -3.97
CA THR A 10 6.69 -14.14 -2.63
C THR A 10 6.87 -12.71 -2.14
N ASP A 11 6.19 -12.35 -1.06
CA ASP A 11 6.33 -11.10 -0.32
C ASP A 11 7.77 -10.72 0.02
N MET A 12 8.69 -11.68 0.15
CA MET A 12 10.11 -11.39 0.39
C MET A 12 10.71 -10.46 -0.66
N GLY A 13 10.28 -10.59 -1.93
CA GLY A 13 10.73 -9.70 -3.00
C GLY A 13 10.34 -8.24 -2.73
N LEU A 14 9.09 -7.99 -2.37
CA LEU A 14 8.62 -6.64 -2.01
C LEU A 14 9.28 -6.14 -0.72
N HIS A 15 9.43 -7.00 0.28
CA HIS A 15 10.12 -6.65 1.52
C HIS A 15 11.54 -6.16 1.25
N HIS A 16 12.32 -6.82 0.39
CA HIS A 16 13.67 -6.39 0.04
C HIS A 16 13.70 -5.04 -0.68
N VAL A 17 12.74 -4.77 -1.57
CA VAL A 17 12.62 -3.47 -2.23
C VAL A 17 12.32 -2.37 -1.22
N LEU A 18 11.34 -2.57 -0.33
CA LEU A 18 10.94 -1.55 0.64
C LEU A 18 12.00 -1.31 1.72
N SER A 19 12.63 -2.37 2.23
CA SER A 19 13.66 -2.28 3.28
C SER A 19 15.03 -1.83 2.76
N GLY A 20 15.42 -2.23 1.54
CA GLY A 20 16.76 -1.98 1.00
C GLY A 20 16.89 -0.70 0.17
N CYS A 21 15.78 -0.13 -0.33
CA CYS A 21 15.85 1.04 -1.23
C CYS A 21 15.61 2.35 -0.48
N ASP A 22 16.64 2.90 0.16
CA ASP A 22 16.56 4.12 0.99
C ASP A 22 16.00 5.34 0.26
N ARG A 23 16.38 5.52 -1.00
CA ARG A 23 15.98 6.69 -1.82
C ARG A 23 14.71 6.46 -2.65
N LEU A 24 14.02 5.34 -2.46
CA LEU A 24 12.82 5.05 -3.21
C LEU A 24 11.72 6.05 -2.85
N GLN A 25 11.18 6.72 -3.87
CA GLN A 25 10.11 7.71 -3.71
C GLN A 25 8.80 7.29 -4.38
N LYS A 26 8.87 6.47 -5.43
CA LYS A 26 7.70 5.97 -6.15
C LYS A 26 7.92 4.52 -6.52
N LEU A 27 6.95 3.68 -6.19
CA LEU A 27 6.90 2.27 -6.53
C LEU A 27 5.55 1.94 -7.17
N GLU A 28 5.58 1.33 -8.34
CA GLU A 28 4.41 0.88 -9.06
C GLU A 28 4.54 -0.62 -9.34
N ILE A 29 3.51 -1.40 -9.01
CA ILE A 29 3.54 -2.86 -9.11
C ILE A 29 2.24 -3.33 -9.76
N MET A 30 2.36 -4.25 -10.72
CA MET A 30 1.23 -4.83 -11.44
C MET A 30 1.43 -6.34 -11.62
N ASP A 31 0.40 -7.14 -11.35
CA ASP A 31 0.44 -8.59 -11.62
C ASP A 31 1.64 -9.32 -10.96
N CYS A 32 1.95 -8.98 -9.70
CA CYS A 32 3.01 -9.62 -8.92
C CYS A 32 2.43 -10.37 -7.71
N PRO A 33 3.05 -11.49 -7.27
CA PRO A 33 2.62 -12.26 -6.11
C PRO A 33 3.09 -11.61 -4.80
N PHE A 34 2.76 -10.34 -4.61
CA PHE A 34 3.03 -9.57 -3.40
C PHE A 34 1.74 -9.21 -2.70
N GLY A 35 1.70 -9.36 -1.38
CA GLY A 35 0.52 -9.18 -0.55
C GLY A 35 0.81 -8.53 0.79
N ASP A 36 0.02 -8.93 1.78
CA ASP A 36 -0.18 -8.21 3.03
C ASP A 36 1.08 -8.07 3.88
N LYS A 37 1.88 -9.12 3.97
CA LYS A 37 2.97 -9.22 4.95
C LYS A 37 4.03 -8.17 4.66
N ALA A 38 4.52 -8.12 3.42
CA ALA A 38 5.54 -7.15 3.04
C ALA A 38 5.05 -5.70 3.20
N LEU A 39 3.78 -5.45 2.88
CA LEU A 39 3.16 -4.13 2.98
C LEU A 39 3.07 -3.65 4.42
N LEU A 40 2.57 -4.51 5.33
CA LEU A 40 2.35 -4.17 6.74
C LEU A 40 3.65 -4.10 7.56
N GLU A 41 4.66 -4.92 7.23
CA GLU A 41 5.98 -4.88 7.86
C GLU A 41 6.75 -3.59 7.53
N ASN A 42 6.55 -3.06 6.31
CA ASN A 42 7.27 -1.89 5.82
C ASN A 42 6.43 -0.61 5.86
N ALA A 43 5.37 -0.54 6.68
CA ALA A 43 4.48 0.61 6.75
C ALA A 43 5.24 1.94 6.98
N ALA A 44 6.23 1.95 7.89
CA ALA A 44 7.06 3.14 8.15
C ALA A 44 7.80 3.63 6.90
N LYS A 45 8.25 2.73 6.02
CA LYS A 45 8.89 3.11 4.75
C LYS A 45 7.91 3.88 3.86
N LEU A 46 6.64 3.46 3.83
CA LEU A 46 5.63 4.06 2.97
C LEU A 46 5.34 5.52 3.37
N GLU A 47 5.58 5.91 4.63
CA GLU A 47 5.47 7.31 5.07
C GLU A 47 6.55 8.20 4.43
N THR A 48 7.75 7.64 4.19
CA THR A 48 8.89 8.36 3.59
C THR A 48 8.83 8.45 2.06
N MET A 49 8.01 7.60 1.45
CA MET A 49 7.81 7.58 0.00
C MET A 49 6.83 8.69 -0.43
N ARG A 50 6.70 8.90 -1.74
CA ARG A 50 5.67 9.76 -2.34
C ARG A 50 4.44 8.98 -2.79
N SER A 51 4.59 7.76 -3.30
CA SER A 51 3.44 6.93 -3.66
C SER A 51 3.84 5.46 -3.79
N LEU A 52 2.87 4.59 -3.48
CA LEU A 52 2.88 3.18 -3.81
C LEU A 52 1.60 2.90 -4.61
N TRP A 53 1.74 2.23 -5.74
CA TRP A 53 0.64 1.72 -6.55
C TRP A 53 0.76 0.21 -6.66
N MET A 54 -0.33 -0.51 -6.41
CA MET A 54 -0.42 -1.96 -6.59
C MET A 54 -1.75 -2.30 -7.25
N SER A 55 -1.71 -3.03 -8.36
CA SER A 55 -2.89 -3.56 -9.06
C SER A 55 -2.67 -5.03 -9.40
N SER A 56 -3.75 -5.83 -9.37
CA SER A 56 -3.68 -7.28 -9.60
C SER A 56 -2.61 -7.99 -8.74
N CYS A 57 -2.48 -7.56 -7.49
CA CYS A 57 -1.57 -8.14 -6.50
C CYS A 57 -2.39 -8.86 -5.41
N LEU A 58 -1.71 -9.50 -4.45
CA LEU A 58 -2.33 -10.31 -3.40
C LEU A 58 -2.58 -9.52 -2.10
N VAL A 59 -2.86 -8.22 -2.22
CA VAL A 59 -3.17 -7.36 -1.07
C VAL A 59 -4.65 -7.48 -0.72
N SER A 60 -4.95 -7.87 0.51
CA SER A 60 -6.30 -8.00 1.03
C SER A 60 -6.89 -6.65 1.47
N LEU A 61 -8.22 -6.56 1.47
CA LEU A 61 -8.93 -5.43 2.04
C LEU A 61 -8.60 -5.24 3.54
N GLY A 62 -8.40 -6.34 4.27
CA GLY A 62 -8.02 -6.31 5.68
C GLY A 62 -6.68 -5.60 5.90
N ALA A 63 -5.67 -5.93 5.08
CA ALA A 63 -4.39 -5.24 5.13
C ALA A 63 -4.49 -3.76 4.74
N CYS A 64 -5.33 -3.41 3.76
CA CYS A 64 -5.60 -2.00 3.44
C CYS A 64 -6.18 -1.24 4.65
N LYS A 65 -7.13 -1.82 5.39
CA LYS A 65 -7.67 -1.23 6.62
C LYS A 65 -6.61 -1.07 7.71
N MET A 66 -5.85 -2.13 7.98
CA MET A 66 -4.76 -2.10 8.97
C MET A 66 -3.67 -1.08 8.60
N LEU A 67 -3.35 -0.95 7.32
CA LEU A 67 -2.39 0.03 6.84
C LEU A 67 -2.93 1.46 7.01
N GLY A 68 -4.21 1.70 6.70
CA GLY A 68 -4.87 2.99 6.91
C GLY A 68 -4.80 3.46 8.37
N GLN A 69 -5.01 2.55 9.32
CA GLN A 69 -4.87 2.83 10.76
C GLN A 69 -3.43 3.16 11.18
N LYS A 70 -2.42 2.53 10.53
CA LYS A 70 -1.00 2.76 10.84
C LYS A 70 -0.45 4.06 10.24
N MET A 71 -0.99 4.50 9.11
CA MET A 71 -0.39 5.55 8.27
C MET A 71 -1.05 6.91 8.49
N ARG A 72 -0.31 7.93 8.95
CA ARG A 72 -0.83 9.31 9.15
C ARG A 72 -0.37 10.29 8.08
N ARG A 73 -0.60 9.97 6.81
CA ARG A 73 0.24 10.52 5.73
C ARG A 73 -0.22 11.82 5.09
N SER A 74 -1.52 12.06 4.98
CA SER A 74 -2.01 13.27 4.33
C SER A 74 -2.25 14.36 5.37
N VAL A 75 -1.45 15.43 5.31
CA VAL A 75 -1.72 16.66 6.08
C VAL A 75 -3.08 17.25 5.71
N ALA A 76 -3.54 17.01 4.47
CA ALA A 76 -4.84 17.46 3.98
C ALA A 76 -6.01 16.52 4.34
N GLY A 77 -5.75 15.35 4.91
CA GLY A 77 -6.77 14.33 5.18
C GLY A 77 -7.28 13.61 3.91
N PRO A 78 -8.44 12.92 4.02
CA PRO A 78 -9.12 12.26 2.89
C PRO A 78 -9.59 13.25 1.82
N ARG A 79 -9.71 12.79 0.58
CA ARG A 79 -10.19 13.62 -0.53
C ARG A 79 -11.73 13.70 -0.56
N PRO A 80 -12.34 14.88 -0.71
CA PRO A 80 -13.80 15.03 -0.72
C PRO A 80 -14.46 14.62 -2.05
N ASP A 81 -13.68 14.51 -3.13
CA ASP A 81 -14.13 14.29 -4.51
C ASP A 81 -13.89 12.84 -5.00
N MET A 82 -13.86 11.87 -4.07
CA MET A 82 -13.66 10.46 -4.43
C MET A 82 -14.90 9.91 -5.16
N PRO A 83 -14.73 9.26 -6.33
CA PRO A 83 -15.84 8.58 -6.97
C PRO A 83 -16.25 7.32 -6.16
N PRO A 84 -17.45 6.75 -6.39
CA PRO A 84 -18.00 5.66 -5.57
C PRO A 84 -17.17 4.37 -5.52
N PHE A 85 -16.19 4.20 -6.41
CA PHE A 85 -15.31 3.03 -6.47
C PHE A 85 -13.95 3.27 -5.80
N VAL A 86 -13.76 4.40 -5.11
CA VAL A 86 -12.54 4.76 -4.39
C VAL A 86 -12.88 5.02 -2.93
N TRP A 87 -12.24 4.27 -2.04
CA TRP A 87 -12.41 4.41 -0.60
C TRP A 87 -11.08 4.76 0.05
N THR A 88 -11.10 5.72 0.98
CA THR A 88 -10.00 5.93 1.91
C THR A 88 -10.23 5.02 3.11
N MET A 89 -9.22 4.24 3.48
CA MET A 89 -9.31 3.39 4.67
C MET A 89 -9.05 4.25 5.91
N ASP A 90 -10.10 4.59 6.66
CA ASP A 90 -10.03 5.27 7.97
C ASP A 90 -10.62 4.40 9.09
N GLU A 91 -10.59 4.91 10.33
CA GLU A 91 -11.07 4.17 11.51
C GLU A 91 -12.57 3.88 11.46
N ASP A 92 -13.39 4.73 10.83
CA ASP A 92 -14.85 4.56 10.74
C ASP A 92 -15.28 3.56 9.64
N SER A 93 -14.48 3.41 8.58
CA SER A 93 -14.69 2.43 7.50
C SER A 93 -14.60 0.96 7.96
N ALA A 94 -14.20 0.71 9.20
CA ALA A 94 -14.16 -0.63 9.81
C ALA A 94 -15.57 -1.16 10.15
N LEU A 95 -16.53 -0.27 10.45
CA LEU A 95 -17.84 -0.62 11.00
C LEU A 95 -18.94 -0.82 9.93
N GLU A 96 -18.76 -0.32 8.71
CA GLU A 96 -19.82 -0.35 7.69
C GLU A 96 -19.89 -1.63 6.83
N LEU A 97 -18.95 -2.56 7.01
CA LEU A 97 -18.84 -3.76 6.18
C LEU A 97 -18.84 -5.08 6.98
N SER A 98 -19.26 -5.03 8.25
CA SER A 98 -19.44 -6.20 9.13
C SER A 98 -20.90 -6.67 9.17
#